data_AF-A0A2W0ASB5-F1
#
_entry.id   AF-A0A2W0ASB5-F1
#
_cell.length_a   1.000
_cell.length_b   1.000
_cell.length_c   1.000
_cell.angle_alpha   90.00
_cell.angle_beta   90.00
_cell.angle_gamma   90.00
#
_symmetry.space_group_name_H-M   'P 1'
#
loop_
_entity.id
_entity.type
_entity.pdbx_description
1 polymer ?
#
loop_
_entity_poly.entity_id
_entity_poly.type
_entity_poly.pdbx_seq_one_letter_code
_entity_poly.pdbx_strand_id
1 'polypeptide(L)'
;MSRHIASAKLYVGVWLALICLTAATAAVSGVELGPFNVVVALVIATSKMLLVALFFMGVKYLSQRMTVVVIVAGLFWLFILLALSMTDYVSRAWA
;
A
#
# COMPACT_ATOMS: atom_id res chain seq x y z
N MET A 1 -18.95 16.14 24.30
CA MET A 1 -17.77 16.30 23.43
C MET A 1 -18.14 15.92 22.00
N SER A 2 -18.53 16.89 21.17
CA SER A 2 -18.79 16.64 19.74
C SER A 2 -17.46 16.38 19.04
N ARG A 3 -17.07 15.11 18.93
CA ARG A 3 -15.97 14.71 18.04
C ARG A 3 -16.41 15.05 16.64
N HIS A 4 -15.70 15.96 15.99
CA HIS A 4 -15.86 16.19 14.56
C HIS A 4 -15.34 14.93 13.85
N ILE A 5 -16.25 13.98 13.63
CA ILE A 5 -16.04 12.82 12.77
C ILE A 5 -15.57 13.41 11.44
N ALA A 6 -14.37 13.03 11.00
CA ALA A 6 -13.74 13.64 9.82
C ALA A 6 -14.76 13.76 8.68
N SER A 7 -14.81 14.95 8.07
CA SER A 7 -15.87 15.34 7.12
C SER A 7 -16.16 14.21 6.14
N ALA A 8 -17.43 13.76 6.07
CA ALA A 8 -17.86 12.69 5.18
C ALA A 8 -17.43 12.94 3.72
N LYS A 9 -17.31 14.21 3.32
CA LYS A 9 -16.79 14.63 2.02
C LYS A 9 -15.36 14.13 1.75
N LEU A 10 -14.50 14.10 2.76
CA LEU A 10 -13.11 13.63 2.63
C LEU A 10 -13.09 12.12 2.36
N TYR A 11 -13.86 11.33 3.12
CA TYR A 11 -13.97 9.89 2.91
C TYR A 11 -14.55 9.55 1.54
N VAL A 12 -15.56 10.28 1.07
CA VAL A 12 -16.12 10.11 -0.27
C VAL A 12 -15.09 10.47 -1.36
N GLY A 13 -14.30 11.52 -1.16
CA GLY A 13 -13.21 11.87 -2.08
C GLY A 13 -12.12 10.79 -2.15
N VAL A 14 -11.69 10.24 -1.01
CA VAL A 14 -10.72 9.13 -0.98
C VAL A 14 -11.31 7.86 -1.61
N TRP A 15 -12.58 7.58 -1.36
CA TRP A 15 -13.28 6.45 -1.98
C TRP A 15 -13.28 6.56 -3.52
N LEU A 16 -13.61 7.72 -4.08
CA LEU A 16 -13.53 7.94 -5.52
C LEU A 16 -12.11 7.74 -6.06
N ALA A 17 -11.09 8.25 -5.36
CA ALA A 17 -9.70 8.03 -5.75
C ALA A 17 -9.35 6.53 -5.77
N LEU A 18 -9.80 5.75 -4.79
CA LEU A 18 -9.58 4.29 -4.75
C LEU A 18 -10.29 3.55 -5.89
N ILE A 19 -11.49 3.99 -6.28
CA ILE A 19 -12.20 3.44 -7.44
C ILE A 19 -11.41 3.73 -8.72
N CYS A 20 -10.93 4.96 -8.92
CA CYS A 20 -10.10 5.32 -10.06
C CYS A 20 -8.80 4.48 -10.12
N LEU A 21 -8.10 4.31 -8.99
CA LEU A 21 -6.90 3.47 -8.95
C LEU A 21 -7.21 2.00 -9.26
N THR A 22 -8.37 1.49 -8.82
CA THR A 22 -8.78 0.10 -9.10
C THR A 22 -9.10 -0.09 -10.58
N ALA A 23 -9.81 0.87 -11.20
CA ALA A 23 -10.03 0.87 -12.64
C ALA A 23 -8.71 0.96 -13.41
N ALA A 24 -7.76 1.78 -12.95
CA ALA A 24 -6.43 1.86 -13.55
C ALA A 24 -5.67 0.52 -13.46
N THR A 25 -5.75 -0.21 -12.33
CA THR A 25 -5.16 -1.56 -12.22
C THR A 25 -5.79 -2.52 -13.23
N ALA A 26 -7.11 -2.50 -13.39
CA ALA A 26 -7.81 -3.35 -14.36
C ALA A 26 -7.41 -3.00 -15.80
N ALA A 27 -7.32 -1.70 -16.14
CA ALA A 27 -6.92 -1.26 -17.46
C ALA A 27 -5.46 -1.66 -17.78
N VAL A 28 -4.52 -1.44 -16.85
CA VAL A 28 -3.12 -1.81 -17.02
C VAL A 28 -2.93 -3.33 -17.12
N SER A 29 -3.78 -4.12 -16.45
CA SER A 29 -3.65 -5.59 -16.50
C SER A 29 -3.81 -6.19 -17.90
N GLY A 30 -4.49 -5.50 -18.81
CA GLY A 30 -4.65 -5.93 -20.20
C GLY A 30 -3.60 -5.37 -21.17
N VAL A 31 -2.65 -4.56 -20.68
CA VAL A 31 -1.63 -3.92 -21.52
C VAL A 31 -0.27 -4.59 -21.27
N GLU A 32 0.35 -5.10 -22.33
CA GLU A 32 1.69 -5.68 -22.24
C GLU A 32 2.77 -4.59 -22.19
N LEU A 33 3.10 -4.16 -20.98
CA LEU A 33 4.19 -3.20 -20.70
C LEU A 33 5.57 -3.88 -20.58
N GLY A 34 5.64 -5.18 -20.87
CA GLY A 34 6.86 -5.98 -20.74
C GLY A 34 7.45 -5.94 -19.32
N PRO A 35 8.77 -5.69 -19.14
CA PRO A 35 9.42 -5.65 -17.82
C PRO A 35 8.83 -4.61 -16.86
N PHE A 36 8.23 -3.54 -17.38
CA PHE A 36 7.65 -2.47 -16.56
C PHE A 36 6.29 -2.83 -15.97
N ASN A 37 5.66 -3.93 -16.39
CA ASN A 37 4.34 -4.31 -15.90
C ASN A 37 4.33 -4.49 -14.37
N VAL A 38 5.35 -5.17 -13.84
CA VAL A 38 5.51 -5.40 -12.39
C VAL A 38 5.73 -4.07 -11.64
N VAL A 39 6.56 -3.18 -12.19
CA VAL A 39 6.85 -1.88 -11.58
C VAL A 39 5.60 -1.02 -11.51
N VAL A 40 4.86 -0.91 -12.61
CA VAL A 40 3.61 -0.13 -12.67
C VAL A 40 2.55 -0.73 -11.74
N ALA A 41 2.39 -2.07 -11.74
CA ALA A 41 1.46 -2.75 -10.85
C ALA A 41 1.78 -2.48 -9.37
N LEU A 42 3.06 -2.56 -8.97
CA LEU A 42 3.51 -2.26 -7.60
C LEU A 42 3.30 -0.81 -7.21
N VAL A 43 3.55 0.14 -8.12
CA VAL A 43 3.30 1.56 -7.86
C VAL A 43 1.82 1.80 -7.58
N ILE A 44 0.93 1.29 -8.44
CA ILE A 44 -0.53 1.46 -8.25
C ILE A 44 -0.99 0.78 -6.95
N ALA A 45 -0.51 -0.44 -6.68
CA ALA A 45 -0.84 -1.17 -5.47
C ALA A 45 -0.38 -0.43 -4.19
N THR A 46 0.84 0.11 -4.20
CA THR A 46 1.40 0.84 -3.05
C THR A 46 0.67 2.17 -2.82
N SER A 47 0.37 2.92 -3.88
CA SER A 47 -0.43 4.15 -3.78
C SER A 47 -1.82 3.88 -3.22
N LYS A 48 -2.48 2.80 -3.67
CA LYS A 48 -3.79 2.38 -3.15
C LYS A 48 -3.71 2.02 -1.66
N MET A 49 -2.70 1.23 -1.27
CA MET A 49 -2.48 0.82 0.11
C MET A 49 -2.24 2.03 1.03
N LEU A 50 -1.44 3.01 0.60
CA LEU A 50 -1.17 4.23 1.36
C LEU A 50 -2.43 5.06 1.60
N LEU A 51 -3.28 5.25 0.58
CA LEU A 51 -4.57 5.94 0.76
C LEU A 51 -5.44 5.25 1.82
N VAL A 52 -5.54 3.92 1.77
CA VAL A 52 -6.30 3.14 2.75
C VAL A 52 -5.71 3.28 4.15
N ALA A 53 -4.39 3.13 4.30
CA ALA A 53 -3.73 3.21 5.60
C ALA A 53 -3.89 4.60 6.24
N LEU A 54 -3.69 5.67 5.46
CA LEU A 54 -3.75 7.03 5.99
C LEU A 54 -5.16 7.44 6.42
N PHE A 55 -6.18 7.12 5.63
CA PHE A 55 -7.53 7.65 5.83
C PHE A 55 -8.50 6.64 6.48
N PHE A 56 -8.51 5.39 6.04
CA PHE A 56 -9.45 4.38 6.54
C PHE A 56 -8.93 3.65 7.78
N MET A 57 -7.63 3.33 7.83
CA MET A 57 -7.03 2.77 9.06
C MET A 57 -6.72 3.85 10.11
N GLY A 58 -7.01 5.11 9.80
CA GLY A 58 -6.91 6.22 10.75
C GLY A 58 -5.47 6.58 11.14
N VAL A 59 -4.45 6.07 10.43
CA VAL A 59 -3.03 6.31 10.78
C VAL A 59 -2.71 7.80 10.82
N LYS A 60 -3.30 8.61 9.94
CA LYS A 60 -3.12 10.07 9.91
C LYS A 60 -3.68 10.78 11.15
N TYR A 61 -4.72 10.23 11.77
CA TYR A 61 -5.46 10.85 12.87
C TYR A 61 -5.15 10.20 14.22
N LEU A 62 -4.23 9.23 14.26
CA LEU A 62 -3.83 8.57 15.49
C LEU A 62 -2.94 9.51 16.33
N SER A 63 -3.40 9.81 17.55
CA SER A 63 -2.59 10.52 18.54
C SER A 63 -1.54 9.63 19.20
N GLN A 64 -1.65 8.31 19.04
CA GLN A 64 -0.86 7.33 19.79
C GLN A 64 0.36 6.90 18.97
N ARG A 65 1.53 7.46 19.32
CA ARG A 65 2.81 7.21 18.62
C ARG A 65 3.21 5.73 18.58
N MET A 66 2.73 4.93 19.53
CA MET A 66 3.04 3.50 19.63
C MET A 66 2.54 2.70 18.41
N THR A 67 1.39 3.03 17.84
CA THR A 67 0.85 2.31 16.67
C THR A 67 1.71 2.54 15.43
N VAL A 68 2.25 3.75 15.24
CA VAL A 68 3.15 4.06 14.11
C VAL A 68 4.43 3.22 14.23
N VAL A 69 4.99 3.09 15.44
CA VAL A 69 6.18 2.25 15.67
C VAL A 69 5.91 0.80 15.31
N VAL A 70 4.74 0.26 15.70
CA VAL A 70 4.35 -1.12 15.37
C VAL A 70 4.17 -1.32 13.86
N ILE A 71 3.54 -0.37 13.16
CA ILE A 71 3.39 -0.43 11.69
C ILE A 71 4.76 -0.45 11.01
N VAL A 72 5.68 0.43 11.43
CA VAL A 72 7.03 0.50 10.87
C VAL A 72 7.81 -0.77 11.19
N ALA A 73 7.73 -1.28 12.42
CA ALA A 73 8.37 -2.54 12.81
C ALA A 73 7.83 -3.73 12.00
N GLY A 74 6.52 -3.79 11.75
CA GLY A 74 5.90 -4.81 10.91
C GLY A 74 6.36 -4.74 9.44
N LEU A 75 6.43 -3.54 8.87
CA LEU A 75 6.96 -3.35 7.51
C LEU A 75 8.45 -3.70 7.42
N PHE A 76 9.24 -3.33 8.43
CA PHE A 76 10.65 -3.67 8.52
C PHE A 76 10.84 -5.19 8.59
N TRP A 77 10.04 -5.88 9.41
CA TRP A 77 10.05 -7.33 9.51
C TRP A 77 9.67 -8.01 8.18
N LEU A 78 8.62 -7.53 7.52
CA LEU A 78 8.22 -8.02 6.20
C LEU A 78 9.36 -7.87 5.18
N PHE A 79 10.06 -6.73 5.19
CA PHE A 79 11.18 -6.48 4.29
C PHE A 79 12.32 -7.46 4.52
N ILE A 80 12.64 -7.78 5.77
CA ILE A 80 13.63 -8.82 6.11
C ILE A 80 13.21 -10.17 5.53
N LEU A 81 11.95 -10.58 5.72
CA LEU A 81 11.46 -11.87 5.21
C LEU A 81 11.53 -11.95 3.68
N LEU A 82 11.18 -10.87 2.99
CA LEU A 82 11.26 -10.80 1.53
C LEU A 82 12.71 -10.82 1.04
N ALA A 83 13.60 -10.05 1.65
CA ALA A 83 15.01 -10.00 1.28
C ALA A 83 15.71 -11.35 1.46
N LEU A 84 15.47 -12.02 2.59
CA LEU A 84 16.01 -13.36 2.86
C LEU A 84 15.45 -14.40 1.87
N SER A 85 14.15 -14.34 1.58
CA SER A 85 13.53 -15.24 0.60
C SER A 85 14.13 -15.05 -0.80
N MET A 86 14.30 -13.80 -1.25
CA MET A 86 14.93 -13.50 -2.54
C MET A 86 16.39 -13.96 -2.57
N THR A 87 17.12 -13.82 -1.47
CA THR A 87 18.51 -14.31 -1.36
C THR A 87 18.58 -15.83 -1.46
N ASP A 88 17.61 -16.56 -0.89
CA ASP A 88 17.50 -18.01 -1.03
C ASP A 88 17.20 -18.42 -2.48
N TYR A 89 16.24 -17.78 -3.15
CA TYR A 89 15.96 -18.05 -4.57
C TYR A 89 17.16 -17.75 -5.47
N VAL A 90 17.84 -16.63 -5.25
CA VAL A 90 19.04 -16.28 -6.02
C VAL A 90 20.14 -17.29 -5.74
N SER A 91 20.43 -17.66 -4.49
CA SER A 91 21.52 -18.62 -4.23
C SER A 91 21.25 -20.02 -4.80
N ARG A 92 20.00 -20.47 -4.87
CA ARG A 92 19.62 -21.76 -5.50
C ARG A 92 19.69 -21.78 -7.01
N ALA A 93 19.51 -20.65 -7.68
CA ALA A 93 19.60 -20.58 -9.13
C ALA A 93 21.04 -20.77 -9.67
N TRP A 94 22.04 -20.77 -8.79
CA TRP A 94 23.48 -20.85 -9.13
C TRP A 94 24.09 -22.20 -8.71
N ALA A 95 23.29 -23.11 -8.15
CA ALA A 95 23.64 -24.50 -7.85
C ALA A 95 23.00 -25.43 -8.89
#